data_AF-A0A158PE08-F1
#
_entry.id   AF-A0A158PE08-F1
#
_cell.length_a   1.000
_cell.length_b   1.000
_cell.length_c   1.000
_cell.angle_alpha   90.00
_cell.angle_beta   90.00
_cell.angle_gamma   90.00
#
_symmetry.space_group_name_H-M   'P 1'
#
loop_
_entity.id
_entity.type
_entity.pdbx_description
1 polymer ?
#
loop_
_entity_poly.entity_id
_entity_poly.type
_entity_poly.pdbx_seq_one_letter_code
_entity_poly.pdbx_strand_id
1 'polypeptide(L)'
;MFISLQVCVLIQCSSAPASPARSTETLAAAVERSLQNDRTRAAPVMPPNAKVLLVIDSHVIDWSKYFRNQSDFPIRVEQADFPELDLLCTEHSLTVEINQIGRDPRNFCPHAAFVGPSATRSQQSKTILRAMIAAGIPFVNSHTSMIAFMDKNNLKKQLRKLVLADNTRIPLLPTIHYPHFHRFHEPTTFPVVISVKEGYQGIGKIKVNSQEELSDVEGMLQIMGKGDTEVEVEPFVDIKFDLHVQKIGHEMKTFLRRGISKSWKSNVGSAVLEQISTNERHKQYLHAICEHVGRMSICSIDILVSKDGREYVHDINDVIALFGESQEDDRRNAAVLLRAVLAPPPRLPSRPSIDRSRESRVEHHAIRTPSVDRKPTENFEPKEIKSQPTVTSQSSFADDTMGQLKRTFAGIFGDVG
;
A
#
# COMPACT_ATOMS: atom_id res chain seq x y z
N MET A 1 -6.36 -35.41 25.11
CA MET A 1 -6.47 -34.05 24.55
C MET A 1 -5.41 -33.94 23.45
N PHE A 2 -5.76 -34.35 22.23
CA PHE A 2 -4.81 -34.41 21.10
C PHE A 2 -4.84 -33.08 20.36
N ILE A 3 -3.73 -32.34 20.37
CA ILE A 3 -3.53 -31.13 19.57
C ILE A 3 -3.03 -31.59 18.20
N SER A 4 -3.83 -31.37 17.17
CA SER A 4 -3.48 -31.63 15.77
C SER A 4 -2.47 -30.58 15.30
N LEU A 5 -1.19 -30.95 15.18
CA LEU A 5 -0.19 -30.17 14.45
C LEU A 5 -0.33 -30.50 12.96
N GLN A 6 -0.83 -29.56 12.17
CA GLN A 6 -0.91 -29.73 10.72
C GLN A 6 0.30 -29.07 10.06
N VAL A 7 1.19 -29.90 9.51
CA VAL A 7 2.38 -29.48 8.76
C VAL A 7 1.92 -28.94 7.40
N CYS A 8 1.89 -27.62 7.23
CA CYS A 8 1.65 -27.02 5.93
C CYS A 8 2.98 -26.93 5.17
N VAL A 9 3.17 -27.79 4.17
CA VAL A 9 4.34 -27.74 3.28
C VAL A 9 4.08 -26.68 2.21
N LEU A 10 4.80 -25.56 2.27
CA LEU A 10 4.86 -24.58 1.19
C LEU A 10 5.68 -25.17 0.02
N ILE A 11 5.03 -26.00 -0.79
CA ILE A 11 5.43 -26.24 -2.18
C ILE A 11 4.53 -25.36 -3.04
N GLN A 12 5.14 -24.53 -3.90
CA GLN A 12 4.43 -23.96 -5.05
C GLN A 12 3.95 -25.11 -5.93
N CYS A 13 2.72 -25.55 -5.70
CA CYS A 13 1.94 -26.31 -6.64
C CYS A 13 0.60 -25.61 -6.78
N SER A 14 0.30 -25.21 -8.01
CA SER A 14 -1.05 -24.96 -8.51
C SER A 14 -2.04 -25.91 -7.83
N SER A 15 -2.94 -25.38 -7.02
CA SER A 15 -3.97 -26.15 -6.35
C SER A 15 -4.89 -26.78 -7.40
N ALA A 16 -4.85 -28.11 -7.52
CA ALA A 16 -5.88 -28.87 -8.21
C ALA A 16 -7.22 -28.69 -7.45
N PRO A 17 -8.36 -28.56 -8.16
CA PRO A 17 -9.65 -28.39 -7.50
C PRO A 17 -10.03 -29.66 -6.72
N ALA A 18 -10.53 -29.47 -5.51
CA ALA A 18 -11.12 -30.53 -4.70
C ALA A 18 -12.37 -31.09 -5.41
N SER A 19 -12.41 -32.42 -5.58
CA SER A 19 -13.55 -33.13 -6.17
C SER A 19 -14.82 -32.99 -5.32
N PRO A 20 -15.97 -32.59 -5.88
CA PRO A 20 -17.26 -32.75 -5.23
C PRO A 20 -17.76 -34.19 -5.39
N ALA A 21 -18.32 -34.74 -4.31
CA ALA A 21 -18.97 -36.04 -4.30
C ALA A 21 -20.33 -36.00 -5.02
N ARG A 22 -20.53 -36.98 -5.93
CA ARG A 22 -21.79 -37.51 -6.49
C ARG A 22 -22.78 -36.50 -7.07
N SER A 23 -22.52 -36.10 -8.31
CA SER A 23 -23.56 -35.90 -9.34
C SER A 23 -23.26 -36.84 -10.51
N THR A 24 -24.27 -37.56 -11.02
CA THR A 24 -24.17 -38.48 -12.17
C THR A 24 -24.07 -37.72 -13.49
N GLU A 25 -23.11 -36.81 -13.57
CA GLU A 25 -22.88 -35.96 -14.72
C GLU A 25 -21.42 -36.20 -15.14
N THR A 26 -21.22 -36.67 -16.37
CA THR A 26 -19.87 -36.94 -16.88
C THR A 26 -19.07 -35.64 -16.94
N LEU A 27 -17.79 -35.71 -16.54
CA LEU A 27 -16.88 -34.57 -16.53
C LEU A 27 -16.86 -33.82 -17.87
N ALA A 28 -16.99 -34.56 -18.98
CA ALA A 28 -17.12 -34.01 -20.33
C ALA A 28 -18.38 -33.14 -20.52
N ALA A 29 -19.54 -33.56 -20.01
CA ALA A 29 -20.78 -32.80 -20.10
C ALA A 29 -20.79 -31.55 -19.20
N ALA A 30 -20.08 -31.60 -18.06
CA ALA A 30 -19.88 -30.44 -17.19
C ALA A 30 -18.92 -29.41 -17.83
N VAL A 31 -17.85 -29.89 -18.47
CA VAL A 31 -16.89 -29.06 -19.21
C VAL A 31 -17.54 -28.45 -20.46
N GLU A 32 -18.31 -29.22 -21.23
CA GLU A 32 -19.05 -28.69 -22.39
C GLU A 32 -20.07 -27.62 -21.99
N ARG A 33 -20.85 -27.83 -20.92
CA ARG A 33 -21.75 -26.80 -20.40
C ARG A 33 -21.03 -25.56 -19.89
N SER A 34 -19.88 -25.72 -19.23
CA SER A 34 -19.06 -24.57 -18.81
C SER A 34 -18.54 -23.78 -20.02
N LEU A 35 -18.08 -24.48 -21.07
CA LEU A 35 -17.59 -23.87 -22.30
C LEU A 35 -18.72 -23.25 -23.15
N GLN A 36 -19.93 -23.79 -23.11
CA GLN A 36 -21.11 -23.26 -23.81
C GLN A 36 -21.76 -22.09 -23.06
N ASN A 37 -21.72 -22.08 -21.72
CA ASN A 37 -22.11 -20.91 -20.93
C ASN A 37 -21.14 -19.73 -21.12
N ASP A 38 -19.85 -20.00 -21.34
CA ASP A 38 -18.86 -18.95 -21.60
C ASP A 38 -18.96 -18.38 -23.03
N ARG A 39 -19.37 -19.20 -24.01
CA ARG A 39 -19.50 -18.77 -25.41
C ARG A 39 -20.77 -18.00 -25.74
N THR A 40 -21.82 -18.14 -24.92
CA THR A 40 -23.14 -17.51 -25.17
C THR A 40 -23.36 -16.22 -24.38
N ARG A 41 -22.54 -15.96 -23.36
CA ARG A 41 -22.58 -14.71 -22.60
C ARG A 41 -21.62 -13.72 -23.23
N ALA A 42 -22.12 -12.89 -24.14
CA ALA A 42 -21.44 -11.64 -24.49
C ALA A 42 -21.00 -10.95 -23.18
N ALA A 43 -19.74 -10.51 -23.11
CA ALA A 43 -19.24 -9.78 -21.96
C ALA A 43 -20.26 -8.67 -21.65
N PRO A 44 -20.79 -8.57 -20.41
CA PRO A 44 -21.81 -7.57 -20.10
C PRO A 44 -21.26 -6.21 -20.50
N VAL A 45 -21.98 -5.52 -21.39
CA VAL A 45 -21.60 -4.18 -21.85
C VAL A 45 -21.52 -3.30 -20.60
N MET A 46 -20.28 -2.97 -20.21
CA MET A 46 -20.04 -2.22 -18.98
C MET A 46 -20.69 -0.84 -19.13
N PRO A 47 -21.39 -0.34 -18.10
CA PRO A 47 -22.02 0.97 -18.15
C PRO A 47 -21.00 2.06 -18.51
N PRO A 48 -21.37 3.05 -19.35
CA PRO A 48 -20.45 4.12 -19.75
C PRO A 48 -19.97 4.99 -18.58
N ASN A 49 -20.68 4.96 -17.45
CA ASN A 49 -20.32 5.65 -16.21
C ASN A 49 -19.47 4.79 -15.24
N ALA A 50 -19.03 3.60 -15.66
CA ALA A 50 -18.22 2.73 -14.82
C ALA A 50 -16.87 3.37 -14.48
N LYS A 51 -16.52 3.33 -13.19
CA LYS A 51 -15.21 3.76 -12.71
C LYS A 51 -14.18 2.71 -13.08
N VAL A 52 -13.14 3.13 -13.79
CA VAL A 52 -12.06 2.26 -14.26
C VAL A 52 -11.01 2.12 -13.17
N LEU A 53 -10.81 0.92 -12.65
CA LEU A 53 -9.77 0.57 -11.70
C LEU A 53 -8.66 -0.19 -12.44
N LEU A 54 -7.43 0.31 -12.38
CA LEU A 54 -6.26 -0.45 -12.80
C LEU A 54 -5.74 -1.30 -11.63
N VAL A 55 -5.69 -2.61 -11.79
CA VAL A 55 -5.00 -3.52 -10.88
C VAL A 55 -3.71 -4.00 -11.53
N ILE A 56 -2.59 -3.59 -10.95
CA ILE A 56 -1.25 -4.00 -11.36
C ILE A 56 -0.90 -5.27 -10.58
N ASP A 57 -1.16 -6.43 -11.16
CA ASP A 57 -0.93 -7.75 -10.54
C ASP A 57 -0.85 -8.84 -11.62
N SER A 58 -0.26 -9.98 -11.28
CA SER A 58 -0.22 -11.15 -12.18
C SER A 58 -1.63 -11.66 -12.49
N HIS A 59 -1.79 -12.36 -13.63
CA HIS A 59 -3.07 -12.93 -14.05
C HIS A 59 -3.49 -14.21 -13.30
N VAL A 60 -2.72 -14.67 -12.31
CA VAL A 60 -3.04 -15.87 -11.52
C VAL A 60 -4.35 -15.69 -10.74
N ILE A 61 -4.62 -14.48 -10.26
CA ILE A 61 -5.85 -14.14 -9.55
C ILE A 61 -6.65 -13.15 -10.39
N ASP A 62 -7.87 -13.53 -10.75
CA ASP A 62 -8.83 -12.60 -11.37
C ASP A 62 -9.37 -11.63 -10.32
N TRP A 63 -8.90 -10.38 -10.33
CA TRP A 63 -9.38 -9.35 -9.41
C TRP A 63 -10.79 -8.86 -9.73
N SER A 64 -11.27 -9.02 -10.96
CA SER A 64 -12.59 -8.55 -11.36
C SER A 64 -13.70 -9.18 -10.52
N LYS A 65 -13.51 -10.43 -10.06
CA LYS A 65 -14.50 -11.17 -9.25
C LYS A 65 -14.85 -10.47 -7.94
N TYR A 66 -13.92 -9.72 -7.33
CA TYR A 66 -14.16 -8.99 -6.07
C TYR A 66 -15.02 -7.74 -6.26
N PHE A 67 -15.26 -7.32 -7.51
CA PHE A 67 -16.02 -6.11 -7.85
C PHE A 67 -17.35 -6.40 -8.56
N ARG A 68 -17.71 -7.67 -8.82
CA ARG A 68 -18.94 -8.07 -9.53
C ARG A 68 -20.24 -7.80 -8.77
N ASN A 69 -20.19 -7.67 -7.45
CA ASN A 69 -21.40 -7.48 -6.64
C ASN A 69 -21.98 -6.07 -6.79
N GLN A 70 -23.32 -5.98 -6.76
CA GLN A 70 -24.05 -4.71 -6.81
C GLN A 70 -23.57 -3.77 -5.70
N SER A 71 -23.18 -2.59 -6.13
CA SER A 71 -22.61 -1.52 -5.32
C SER A 71 -23.18 -0.21 -5.87
N ASP A 72 -22.99 0.89 -5.15
CA ASP A 72 -23.59 2.19 -5.50
C ASP A 72 -23.19 2.69 -6.89
N PHE A 73 -22.07 2.21 -7.44
CA PHE A 73 -21.60 2.53 -8.79
C PHE A 73 -20.84 1.36 -9.43
N PRO A 74 -20.93 1.18 -10.76
CA PRO A 74 -20.21 0.12 -11.47
C PRO A 74 -18.71 0.40 -11.51
N ILE A 75 -17.89 -0.65 -11.33
CA ILE A 75 -16.43 -0.61 -11.45
C ILE A 75 -16.00 -1.54 -12.58
N ARG A 76 -15.23 -1.01 -13.53
CA ARG A 76 -14.53 -1.78 -14.56
C ARG A 76 -13.10 -2.03 -14.10
N VAL A 77 -12.73 -3.28 -13.92
CA VAL A 77 -11.36 -3.66 -13.55
C VAL A 77 -10.57 -3.94 -14.83
N GLU A 78 -9.49 -3.19 -15.03
CA GLU A 78 -8.45 -3.52 -15.99
C GLU A 78 -7.27 -4.10 -15.20
N GLN A 79 -6.75 -5.25 -15.62
CA GLN A 79 -5.68 -5.96 -14.92
C GLN A 79 -4.54 -6.27 -15.87
N ALA A 80 -3.32 -5.99 -15.42
CA ALA A 80 -2.07 -6.24 -16.14
C ALA A 80 -0.90 -6.23 -15.14
N ASP A 81 0.24 -6.81 -15.51
CA ASP A 81 1.48 -6.70 -14.73
C ASP A 81 2.39 -5.59 -15.29
N PHE A 82 3.36 -5.10 -14.53
CA PHE A 82 4.23 -3.98 -14.93
C PHE A 82 4.88 -4.13 -16.32
N PRO A 83 5.38 -5.31 -16.75
CA PRO A 83 5.96 -5.47 -18.09
C PRO A 83 4.96 -5.33 -19.24
N GLU A 84 3.66 -5.40 -18.97
CA GLU A 84 2.58 -5.28 -19.96
C GLU A 84 2.07 -3.84 -20.09
N LEU A 85 2.55 -2.92 -19.25
CA LEU A 85 2.05 -1.56 -19.15
C LEU A 85 2.93 -0.57 -19.90
N ASP A 86 2.29 0.28 -20.70
CA ASP A 86 2.88 1.53 -21.19
C ASP A 86 1.97 2.71 -20.85
N LEU A 87 2.56 3.89 -20.69
CA LEU A 87 1.87 5.10 -20.24
C LEU A 87 2.13 6.28 -21.18
N LEU A 88 1.05 6.95 -21.55
CA LEU A 88 1.09 8.28 -22.12
C LEU A 88 0.55 9.30 -21.11
N CYS A 89 1.45 10.07 -20.52
CA CYS A 89 1.10 11.15 -19.59
C CYS A 89 1.19 12.50 -20.31
N THR A 90 0.10 13.25 -20.30
CA THR A 90 0.05 14.66 -20.72
C THR A 90 -0.16 15.55 -19.49
N GLU A 91 -0.23 16.86 -19.68
CA GLU A 91 -0.57 17.80 -18.60
C GLU A 91 -1.98 17.57 -18.02
N HIS A 92 -2.89 16.98 -18.81
CA HIS A 92 -4.31 16.90 -18.46
C HIS A 92 -4.86 15.47 -18.43
N SER A 93 -4.09 14.47 -18.87
CA SER A 93 -4.56 13.10 -18.97
C SER A 93 -3.44 12.08 -18.79
N LEU A 94 -3.83 10.90 -18.29
CA LEU A 94 -3.02 9.70 -18.33
C LEU A 94 -3.78 8.61 -19.08
N THR A 95 -3.21 8.14 -20.17
CA THR A 95 -3.67 6.96 -20.90
C THR A 95 -2.75 5.80 -20.57
N VAL A 96 -3.33 4.66 -20.20
CA VAL A 96 -2.66 3.40 -19.98
C VAL A 96 -2.90 2.51 -21.19
N GLU A 97 -1.83 1.96 -21.76
CA GLU A 97 -1.89 0.88 -22.73
C GLU A 97 -1.52 -0.43 -22.04
N ILE A 98 -2.34 -1.47 -22.24
CA ILE A 98 -1.99 -2.85 -21.90
C ILE A 98 -1.60 -3.58 -23.17
N ASN A 99 -0.36 -4.04 -23.24
CA ASN A 99 0.17 -4.84 -24.34
C ASN A 99 0.40 -6.29 -23.88
N GLN A 100 -0.49 -7.18 -24.30
CA GLN A 100 -0.45 -8.61 -23.99
C GLN A 100 -0.13 -9.40 -25.25
N ILE A 101 0.82 -10.33 -25.15
CA ILE A 101 1.23 -11.17 -26.28
C ILE A 101 0.00 -11.93 -26.83
N GLY A 102 -0.28 -11.75 -28.12
CA GLY A 102 -1.39 -12.41 -28.81
C GLY A 102 -2.77 -11.76 -28.59
N ARG A 103 -2.82 -10.53 -28.04
CA ARG A 103 -4.04 -9.73 -27.94
C ARG A 103 -3.79 -8.34 -28.51
N ASP A 104 -4.83 -7.72 -29.05
CA ASP A 104 -4.75 -6.33 -29.48
C ASP A 104 -4.50 -5.41 -28.27
N PRO A 105 -3.63 -4.39 -28.41
CA PRO A 105 -3.40 -3.41 -27.36
C PRO A 105 -4.71 -2.72 -26.96
N ARG A 106 -4.87 -2.49 -25.66
CA ARG A 106 -6.07 -1.83 -25.10
C ARG A 106 -5.68 -0.57 -24.36
N ASN A 107 -6.34 0.53 -24.69
CA ASN A 107 -6.09 1.85 -24.15
C ASN A 107 -7.26 2.35 -23.29
N PHE A 108 -6.96 2.94 -22.13
CA PHE A 108 -7.96 3.51 -21.23
C PHE A 108 -7.36 4.54 -20.27
N CYS A 109 -8.22 5.37 -19.66
CA CYS A 109 -7.83 6.28 -18.59
C CYS A 109 -8.31 5.71 -17.23
N PRO A 110 -7.39 5.34 -16.32
CA PRO A 110 -7.78 4.84 -15.00
C PRO A 110 -8.32 5.96 -14.11
N HIS A 111 -9.27 5.63 -13.25
CA HIS A 111 -9.78 6.52 -12.20
C HIS A 111 -9.09 6.28 -10.84
N ALA A 112 -8.52 5.10 -10.64
CA ALA A 112 -7.62 4.75 -9.55
C ALA A 112 -6.74 3.58 -9.96
N ALA A 113 -5.67 3.34 -9.23
CA ALA A 113 -4.77 2.22 -9.44
C ALA A 113 -4.40 1.50 -8.13
N PHE A 114 -4.04 0.22 -8.25
CA PHE A 114 -3.64 -0.64 -7.14
C PHE A 114 -2.46 -1.51 -7.55
N VAL A 115 -1.45 -1.63 -6.69
CA VAL A 115 -0.35 -2.58 -6.89
C VAL A 115 -0.60 -3.80 -6.02
N GLY A 116 -0.89 -4.93 -6.67
CA GLY A 116 -1.27 -6.16 -6.02
C GLY A 116 -0.10 -7.00 -5.49
N PRO A 117 -0.40 -8.00 -4.63
CA PRO A 117 0.59 -8.86 -3.97
C PRO A 117 1.55 -9.61 -4.91
N SER A 118 1.14 -9.87 -6.14
CA SER A 118 1.90 -10.67 -7.11
C SER A 118 2.38 -9.83 -8.30
N ALA A 119 2.39 -8.50 -8.17
CA ALA A 119 2.96 -7.61 -9.15
C ALA A 119 4.47 -7.86 -9.29
N THR A 120 4.95 -8.00 -10.52
CA THR A 120 6.36 -8.22 -10.78
C THR A 120 7.15 -6.94 -10.55
N ARG A 121 8.19 -7.00 -9.71
CA ARG A 121 9.15 -5.90 -9.57
C ARG A 121 9.91 -5.75 -10.88
N SER A 122 9.76 -4.62 -11.55
CA SER A 122 10.50 -4.29 -12.77
C SER A 122 11.26 -2.98 -12.62
N GLN A 123 12.29 -2.78 -13.45
CA GLN A 123 13.00 -1.49 -13.52
C GLN A 123 12.06 -0.34 -13.93
N GLN A 124 11.01 -0.66 -14.69
CA GLN A 124 10.02 0.30 -15.15
C GLN A 124 8.97 0.61 -14.07
N SER A 125 8.77 -0.25 -13.06
CA SER A 125 7.77 -0.05 -12.00
C SER A 125 7.88 1.33 -11.36
N LYS A 126 9.09 1.76 -10.98
CA LYS A 126 9.29 3.07 -10.37
C LYS A 126 8.91 4.22 -11.31
N THR A 127 9.25 4.11 -12.59
CA THR A 127 8.93 5.13 -13.60
C THR A 127 7.42 5.21 -13.87
N ILE A 128 6.77 4.06 -14.04
CA ILE A 128 5.31 3.94 -14.24
C ILE A 128 4.56 4.54 -13.04
N LEU A 129 4.93 4.15 -11.82
CA LEU A 129 4.29 4.66 -10.60
C LEU A 129 4.50 6.17 -10.44
N ARG A 130 5.68 6.71 -10.77
CA ARG A 130 5.92 8.17 -10.75
C ARG A 130 5.03 8.92 -11.73
N ALA A 131 4.85 8.40 -12.94
CA ALA A 131 3.97 9.02 -13.94
C ALA A 131 2.51 9.02 -13.47
N MET A 132 2.02 7.91 -12.89
CA MET A 132 0.67 7.85 -12.34
C MET A 132 0.47 8.79 -11.16
N ILE A 133 1.47 8.95 -10.28
CA ILE A 133 1.44 9.90 -9.17
C ILE A 133 1.43 11.34 -9.71
N ALA A 134 2.27 11.66 -10.70
CA ALA A 134 2.31 12.98 -11.34
C ALA A 134 0.99 13.35 -12.01
N ALA A 135 0.30 12.36 -12.61
CA ALA A 135 -1.04 12.51 -13.17
C ALA A 135 -2.16 12.58 -12.12
N GLY A 136 -1.84 12.47 -10.82
CA GLY A 136 -2.80 12.55 -9.74
C GLY A 136 -3.74 11.33 -9.64
N ILE A 137 -3.38 10.19 -10.22
CA ILE A 137 -4.19 8.96 -10.14
C ILE A 137 -4.27 8.51 -8.67
N PRO A 138 -5.46 8.38 -8.07
CA PRO A 138 -5.62 7.87 -6.71
C PRO A 138 -5.10 6.43 -6.55
N PHE A 139 -4.48 6.14 -5.41
CA PHE A 139 -3.94 4.82 -5.08
C PHE A 139 -4.36 4.34 -3.69
N VAL A 140 -4.25 3.02 -3.49
CA VAL A 140 -3.99 2.41 -2.20
C VAL A 140 -2.57 1.84 -2.25
N ASN A 141 -1.58 2.34 -1.52
CA ASN A 141 -1.60 3.40 -0.49
C ASN A 141 -1.51 4.84 -1.03
N SER A 142 -1.40 5.83 -0.14
CA SER A 142 -1.24 7.25 -0.50
C SER A 142 0.03 7.54 -1.32
N HIS A 143 0.00 8.60 -2.15
CA HIS A 143 1.15 9.02 -2.95
C HIS A 143 2.41 9.29 -2.11
N THR A 144 2.27 9.93 -0.94
CA THR A 144 3.40 10.20 -0.05
C THR A 144 4.07 8.91 0.40
N SER A 145 3.27 7.90 0.75
CA SER A 145 3.79 6.60 1.13
C SER A 145 4.46 5.89 -0.04
N MET A 146 3.83 5.87 -1.21
CA MET A 146 4.42 5.23 -2.39
C MET A 146 5.77 5.86 -2.77
N ILE A 147 5.89 7.20 -2.70
CA ILE A 147 7.16 7.90 -2.95
C ILE A 147 8.22 7.46 -1.94
N ALA A 148 7.88 7.37 -0.65
CA ALA A 148 8.82 6.92 0.37
C ALA A 148 9.33 5.49 0.12
N PHE A 149 8.48 4.60 -0.38
CA PHE A 149 8.85 3.21 -0.70
C PHE A 149 9.65 3.06 -2.00
N MET A 150 9.68 4.08 -2.87
CA MET A 150 10.58 4.09 -4.04
C MET A 150 12.05 4.19 -3.65
N ASP A 151 12.34 4.74 -2.46
CA ASP A 151 13.67 4.79 -1.82
C ASP A 151 13.60 4.16 -0.42
N LYS A 152 13.36 2.85 -0.41
CA LYS A 152 13.22 2.04 0.80
C LYS A 152 14.46 2.14 1.71
N ASN A 153 15.64 2.37 1.14
CA ASN A 153 16.89 2.53 1.89
C ASN A 153 16.92 3.82 2.72
N ASN A 154 16.53 4.95 2.12
CA ASN A 154 16.36 6.19 2.86
C ASN A 154 15.24 6.09 3.90
N LEU A 155 14.12 5.44 3.55
CA LEU A 155 13.03 5.19 4.49
C LEU A 155 13.52 4.41 5.73
N LYS A 156 14.26 3.31 5.57
CA LYS A 156 14.85 2.57 6.70
C LYS A 156 15.74 3.47 7.56
N LYS A 157 16.54 4.37 6.97
CA LYS A 157 17.39 5.32 7.71
C LYS A 157 16.56 6.34 8.52
N GLN A 158 15.45 6.82 7.97
CA GLN A 158 14.53 7.72 8.67
C GLN A 158 13.86 7.01 9.85
N LEU A 159 13.35 5.80 9.63
CA LEU A 159 12.66 5.02 10.66
C LEU A 159 13.58 4.59 11.83
N ARG A 160 14.89 4.40 11.60
CA ARG A 160 15.85 4.18 12.71
C ARG A 160 15.94 5.35 13.69
N LYS A 161 15.62 6.57 13.24
CA LYS A 161 15.62 7.78 14.06
C LYS A 161 14.26 8.04 14.70
N LEU A 162 13.22 7.29 14.33
CA LEU A 162 11.87 7.45 14.84
C LEU A 162 11.81 7.03 16.31
N VAL A 163 11.30 7.93 17.15
CA VAL A 163 11.04 7.70 18.57
C VAL A 163 9.55 7.46 18.73
N LEU A 164 9.20 6.35 19.37
CA LEU A 164 7.83 5.94 19.66
C LEU A 164 7.28 6.74 20.86
N ALA A 165 5.97 6.68 21.06
CA ALA A 165 5.28 7.42 22.14
C ALA A 165 5.80 7.10 23.55
N ASP A 166 6.39 5.92 23.74
CA ASP A 166 6.97 5.46 25.00
C ASP A 166 8.49 5.75 25.12
N ASN A 167 9.02 6.65 24.28
CA ASN A 167 10.44 7.00 24.18
C ASN A 167 11.37 5.86 23.74
N THR A 168 10.82 4.75 23.24
CA THR A 168 11.61 3.67 22.66
C THR A 168 11.76 3.85 21.15
N ARG A 169 12.51 2.96 20.50
CA ARG A 169 12.69 2.96 19.03
C ARG A 169 12.27 1.61 18.45
N ILE A 170 11.93 1.61 17.17
CA ILE A 170 11.75 0.38 16.41
C ILE A 170 13.11 -0.33 16.32
N PRO A 171 13.21 -1.61 16.71
CA PRO A 171 14.46 -2.36 16.66
C PRO A 171 14.78 -2.78 15.22
N LEU A 172 15.08 -1.81 14.36
CA LEU A 172 15.45 -2.06 12.98
C LEU A 172 16.80 -2.77 12.91
N LEU A 173 16.89 -3.81 12.06
CA LEU A 173 18.15 -4.48 11.80
C LEU A 173 19.17 -3.44 11.29
N PRO A 174 20.38 -3.37 11.87
CA PRO A 174 21.38 -2.41 11.43
C PRO A 174 21.90 -2.83 10.05
N THR A 175 21.87 -1.89 9.10
CA THR A 175 22.26 -2.12 7.72
C THR A 175 23.29 -1.07 7.30
N ILE A 176 24.40 -1.53 6.72
CA ILE A 176 25.34 -0.69 5.97
C ILE A 176 24.88 -0.68 4.52
N HIS A 177 24.70 0.50 3.95
CA HIS A 177 24.18 0.67 2.59
C HIS A 177 25.25 1.31 1.71
N TYR A 178 25.57 0.63 0.61
CA TYR A 178 26.50 1.06 -0.45
C TYR A 178 25.68 1.38 -1.70
N PRO A 179 25.37 2.66 -1.99
CA PRO A 179 24.62 3.04 -3.19
C PRO A 179 25.36 2.68 -4.48
N HIS A 180 26.69 2.83 -4.46
CA HIS A 180 27.61 2.48 -5.53
C HIS A 180 28.73 1.61 -4.94
N PHE A 181 28.64 0.30 -5.14
CA PHE A 181 29.58 -0.63 -4.55
C PHE A 181 30.96 -0.58 -5.23
N HIS A 182 31.99 -0.37 -4.41
CA HIS A 182 33.40 -0.39 -4.83
C HIS A 182 34.20 -1.41 -4.01
N ARG A 183 34.05 -1.36 -2.67
CA ARG A 183 34.74 -2.20 -1.70
C ARG A 183 33.92 -2.29 -0.42
N PHE A 184 34.00 -3.41 0.28
CA PHE A 184 33.44 -3.55 1.63
C PHE A 184 34.35 -2.89 2.67
N HIS A 185 33.73 -2.21 3.63
CA HIS A 185 34.41 -1.96 4.91
C HIS A 185 34.57 -3.28 5.65
N GLU A 186 35.70 -3.47 6.34
CA GLU A 186 35.94 -4.65 7.17
C GLU A 186 34.83 -4.80 8.23
N PRO A 187 34.04 -5.89 8.18
CA PRO A 187 33.01 -6.14 9.18
C PRO A 187 33.66 -6.37 10.55
N THR A 188 33.04 -5.83 11.60
CA THR A 188 33.50 -6.07 12.98
C THR A 188 33.21 -7.49 13.47
N THR A 189 32.26 -8.18 12.82
CA THR A 189 31.80 -9.51 13.21
C THR A 189 31.31 -10.28 11.98
N PHE A 190 31.66 -11.57 11.91
CA PHE A 190 31.05 -12.55 11.00
C PHE A 190 30.11 -13.49 11.79
N PRO A 191 29.10 -14.09 11.13
CA PRO A 191 28.74 -13.94 9.72
C PRO A 191 27.96 -12.65 9.42
N VAL A 192 28.01 -12.21 8.17
CA VAL A 192 27.20 -11.11 7.62
C VAL A 192 26.31 -11.61 6.49
N VAL A 193 25.24 -10.88 6.21
CA VAL A 193 24.35 -11.09 5.07
C VAL A 193 24.49 -9.91 4.12
N ILE A 194 24.87 -10.20 2.88
CA ILE A 194 25.03 -9.23 1.80
C ILE A 194 23.83 -9.35 0.89
N SER A 195 23.09 -8.26 0.68
CA SER A 195 21.99 -8.17 -0.28
C SER A 195 22.43 -7.32 -1.47
N VAL A 196 22.42 -7.90 -2.66
CA VAL A 196 22.83 -7.25 -3.91
C VAL A 196 21.58 -6.75 -4.65
N LYS A 197 21.50 -5.43 -4.89
CA LYS A 197 20.32 -4.70 -5.40
C LYS A 197 19.09 -4.84 -4.50
N GLU A 198 17.94 -4.36 -4.97
CA GLU A 198 16.61 -4.73 -4.45
C GLU A 198 16.28 -6.21 -4.77
N GLY A 199 17.10 -7.14 -4.29
CA GLY A 199 16.85 -8.58 -4.41
C GLY A 199 15.50 -8.96 -3.79
N TYR A 200 14.74 -9.83 -4.45
CA TYR A 200 13.41 -10.26 -4.01
C TYR A 200 13.42 -11.71 -3.53
N GLN A 201 12.65 -12.03 -2.49
CA GLN A 201 12.46 -13.39 -1.95
C GLN A 201 13.76 -14.16 -1.69
N GLY A 202 14.83 -13.46 -1.30
CA GLY A 202 16.13 -14.08 -0.99
C GLY A 202 17.07 -14.26 -2.19
N ILE A 203 16.66 -13.85 -3.40
CA ILE A 203 17.57 -13.67 -4.53
C ILE A 203 18.51 -12.50 -4.22
N GLY A 204 19.79 -12.64 -4.57
CA GLY A 204 20.81 -11.62 -4.30
C GLY A 204 21.24 -11.54 -2.83
N LYS A 205 20.67 -12.35 -1.93
CA LYS A 205 21.11 -12.45 -0.53
C LYS A 205 22.16 -13.53 -0.34
N ILE A 206 23.34 -13.18 0.15
CA ILE A 206 24.49 -14.06 0.32
C ILE A 206 24.90 -14.02 1.80
N LYS A 207 25.04 -15.18 2.44
CA LYS A 207 25.62 -15.27 3.78
C LYS A 207 27.13 -15.47 3.63
N VAL A 208 27.90 -14.63 4.31
CA VAL A 208 29.36 -14.63 4.30
C VAL A 208 29.85 -14.91 5.70
N ASN A 209 30.66 -15.95 5.87
CA ASN A 209 31.11 -16.48 7.15
C ASN A 209 32.53 -16.08 7.54
N SER A 210 33.32 -15.58 6.59
CA SER A 210 34.73 -15.22 6.81
C SER A 210 35.16 -14.04 5.95
N GLN A 211 36.32 -13.47 6.28
CA GLN A 211 36.95 -12.41 5.49
C GLN A 211 37.37 -12.90 4.09
N GLU A 212 37.74 -14.18 3.96
CA GLU A 212 38.08 -14.79 2.66
C GLU A 212 36.84 -14.85 1.75
N GLU A 213 35.71 -15.37 2.25
CA GLU A 213 34.45 -15.38 1.51
C GLU A 213 33.99 -13.94 1.14
N LEU A 214 34.24 -12.96 2.01
CA LEU A 214 33.94 -11.56 1.73
C LEU A 214 34.76 -11.02 0.55
N SER A 215 36.05 -11.35 0.50
CA SER A 215 36.96 -10.96 -0.58
C SER A 215 36.52 -11.56 -1.92
N ASP A 216 36.05 -12.83 -1.92
CA ASP A 216 35.54 -13.48 -3.12
C ASP A 216 34.26 -12.80 -3.63
N VAL A 217 33.32 -12.49 -2.72
CA VAL A 217 32.09 -11.76 -3.06
C VAL A 217 32.41 -10.35 -3.56
N GLU A 218 33.38 -9.66 -2.97
CA GLU A 218 33.84 -8.34 -3.42
C GLU A 218 34.34 -8.41 -4.88
N GLY A 219 35.24 -9.35 -5.19
CA GLY A 219 35.78 -9.52 -6.53
C GLY A 219 34.68 -9.82 -7.56
N MET A 220 33.72 -10.68 -7.21
CA MET A 220 32.57 -10.97 -8.06
C MET A 220 31.72 -9.71 -8.33
N LEU A 221 31.42 -8.93 -7.28
CA LEU A 221 30.60 -7.74 -7.42
C LEU A 221 31.27 -6.62 -8.23
N GLN A 222 32.59 -6.48 -8.14
CA GLN A 222 33.35 -5.53 -8.95
C GLN A 222 33.21 -5.83 -10.45
N ILE A 223 33.23 -7.11 -10.84
CA ILE A 223 33.06 -7.54 -12.24
C ILE A 223 31.61 -7.35 -12.70
N MET A 224 30.64 -7.74 -11.87
CA MET A 224 29.22 -7.71 -12.22
C MET A 224 28.63 -6.29 -12.30
N GLY A 225 29.15 -5.36 -11.50
CA GLY A 225 28.50 -4.07 -11.26
C GLY A 225 29.03 -2.89 -12.04
N LYS A 226 30.29 -2.91 -12.51
CA LYS A 226 30.99 -1.72 -13.04
C LYS A 226 30.81 -0.45 -12.18
N GLY A 227 30.56 -0.58 -10.86
CA GLY A 227 30.31 0.53 -9.94
C GLY A 227 28.84 0.94 -9.72
N ASP A 228 27.89 0.42 -10.49
CA ASP A 228 26.45 0.79 -10.41
C ASP A 228 25.58 -0.26 -9.70
N THR A 229 26.21 -1.10 -8.88
CA THR A 229 25.48 -2.07 -8.05
C THR A 229 25.28 -1.51 -6.65
N GLU A 230 24.03 -1.37 -6.26
CA GLU A 230 23.62 -1.10 -4.89
C GLU A 230 23.80 -2.37 -4.03
N VAL A 231 24.37 -2.24 -2.84
CA VAL A 231 24.63 -3.37 -1.92
C VAL A 231 24.27 -2.98 -0.50
N GLU A 232 23.61 -3.88 0.22
CA GLU A 232 23.33 -3.78 1.65
C GLU A 232 24.07 -4.87 2.41
N VAL A 233 24.63 -4.54 3.58
CA VAL A 233 25.29 -5.50 4.48
C VAL A 233 24.62 -5.42 5.84
N GLU A 234 24.17 -6.56 6.33
CA GLU A 234 23.45 -6.72 7.61
C GLU A 234 24.14 -7.80 8.44
N PRO A 235 24.10 -7.73 9.79
CA PRO A 235 24.60 -8.82 10.60
C PRO A 235 23.73 -10.06 10.41
N PHE A 236 24.36 -11.24 10.41
CA PHE A 236 23.60 -12.47 10.41
C PHE A 236 22.89 -12.65 11.76
N VAL A 237 21.58 -12.85 11.72
CA VAL A 237 20.77 -13.19 12.89
C VAL A 237 20.52 -14.69 12.91
N ASP A 238 20.91 -15.36 13.99
CA ASP A 238 20.57 -16.78 14.20
C ASP A 238 19.10 -16.89 14.62
N ILE A 239 18.22 -17.03 13.63
CA ILE A 239 16.78 -16.97 13.78
C ILE A 239 16.19 -18.24 14.41
N LYS A 240 15.21 -18.05 15.30
CA LYS A 240 14.33 -19.10 15.83
C LYS A 240 13.07 -19.23 14.97
N PHE A 241 12.52 -18.09 14.55
CA PHE A 241 11.39 -17.95 13.62
C PHE A 241 11.34 -16.51 13.10
N ASP A 242 10.54 -16.26 12.07
CA ASP A 242 10.23 -14.91 11.60
C ASP A 242 8.73 -14.62 11.75
N LEU A 243 8.38 -13.35 11.89
CA LEU A 243 7.01 -12.86 11.99
C LEU A 243 6.71 -11.93 10.82
N HIS A 244 5.58 -12.16 10.16
CA HIS A 244 4.98 -11.23 9.21
C HIS A 244 3.78 -10.56 9.87
N VAL A 245 3.88 -9.27 10.17
CA VAL A 245 2.78 -8.49 10.75
C VAL A 245 2.21 -7.62 9.65
N GLN A 246 0.99 -7.92 9.21
CA GLN A 246 0.31 -7.19 8.15
C GLN A 246 -0.87 -6.37 8.70
N LYS A 247 -1.15 -5.27 8.02
CA LYS A 247 -2.33 -4.43 8.20
C LYS A 247 -3.03 -4.29 6.85
N ILE A 248 -4.33 -4.59 6.81
CA ILE A 248 -5.21 -4.36 5.65
C ILE A 248 -6.46 -3.64 6.16
N GLY A 249 -6.54 -2.34 5.86
CA GLY A 249 -7.58 -1.46 6.39
C GLY A 249 -7.45 -1.31 7.90
N HIS A 250 -8.45 -1.81 8.63
CA HIS A 250 -8.48 -1.81 10.10
C HIS A 250 -8.04 -3.16 10.69
N GLU A 251 -7.90 -4.19 9.87
CA GLU A 251 -7.55 -5.52 10.33
C GLU A 251 -6.02 -5.67 10.38
N MET A 252 -5.52 -6.23 11.48
CA MET A 252 -4.12 -6.60 11.65
C MET A 252 -4.02 -8.09 11.93
N LYS A 253 -3.10 -8.76 11.23
CA LYS A 253 -2.81 -10.19 11.38
C LYS A 253 -1.31 -10.38 11.55
N THR A 254 -0.95 -11.37 12.35
CA THR A 254 0.45 -11.78 12.52
C THR A 254 0.59 -13.24 12.15
N PHE A 255 1.52 -13.53 11.26
CA PHE A 255 1.88 -14.88 10.89
C PHE A 255 3.29 -15.18 11.38
N LEU A 256 3.42 -16.25 12.15
CA LEU A 256 4.69 -16.83 12.54
C LEU A 256 5.10 -17.86 11.49
N ARG A 257 6.30 -17.71 10.96
CA ARG A 257 6.91 -18.67 10.05
C ARG A 257 8.12 -19.30 10.68
N ARG A 258 8.14 -20.64 10.71
CA ARG A 258 9.28 -21.44 11.17
C ARG A 258 9.81 -22.29 10.03
N GLY A 259 11.03 -21.98 9.57
CA GLY A 259 11.72 -22.80 8.59
C GLY A 259 11.91 -24.22 9.13
N ILE A 260 11.52 -25.22 8.33
CA ILE A 260 11.75 -26.65 8.62
C ILE A 260 13.07 -27.09 7.98
N SER A 261 13.44 -26.43 6.88
CA SER A 261 14.70 -26.68 6.18
C SER A 261 15.90 -26.19 7.01
N LYS A 262 17.08 -26.80 6.79
CA LYS A 262 18.36 -26.28 7.32
C LYS A 262 18.82 -25.00 6.59
N SER A 263 17.96 -24.38 5.77
CA SER A 263 18.25 -23.12 5.10
C SER A 263 18.28 -22.00 6.13
N TRP A 264 19.30 -21.15 6.05
CA TRP A 264 19.33 -19.93 6.85
C TRP A 264 18.31 -18.88 6.37
N LYS A 265 17.81 -19.02 5.14
CA LYS A 265 16.70 -18.24 4.58
C LYS A 265 15.39 -18.98 4.88
N SER A 266 14.62 -18.52 5.86
CA SER A 266 13.36 -19.17 6.26
C SER A 266 12.28 -19.13 5.18
N ASN A 267 12.38 -18.19 4.24
CA ASN A 267 11.49 -18.09 3.08
C ASN A 267 11.90 -19.01 1.91
N VAL A 268 13.00 -19.77 2.04
CA VAL A 268 13.47 -20.72 1.03
C VAL A 268 13.33 -22.15 1.55
N GLY A 269 12.37 -22.88 0.99
CA GLY A 269 12.04 -24.25 1.33
C GLY A 269 10.80 -24.38 2.24
N SER A 270 10.56 -25.58 2.75
CA SER A 270 9.40 -25.87 3.58
C SER A 270 9.45 -25.10 4.91
N ALA A 271 8.35 -24.43 5.24
CA ALA A 271 8.18 -23.69 6.48
C ALA A 271 6.78 -23.95 7.04
N VAL A 272 6.67 -24.04 8.38
CA VAL A 272 5.37 -24.03 9.06
C VAL A 272 4.94 -22.58 9.19
N LEU A 273 3.69 -22.29 8.83
CA LEU A 273 3.08 -20.99 9.00
C LEU A 273 1.92 -21.12 9.99
N GLU A 274 1.90 -20.25 11.00
CA GLU A 274 0.88 -20.22 12.04
C GLU A 274 0.38 -18.79 12.20
N GLN A 275 -0.94 -18.58 12.17
CA GLN A 275 -1.51 -17.28 12.54
C GLN A 275 -1.57 -17.16 14.06
N ILE A 276 -0.98 -16.10 14.60
CA ILE A 276 -0.94 -15.81 16.03
C ILE A 276 -1.60 -14.46 16.33
N SER A 277 -1.92 -14.22 17.60
CA SER A 277 -2.42 -12.92 18.04
C SER A 277 -1.37 -11.83 17.84
N THR A 278 -1.76 -10.72 17.21
CA THR A 278 -0.86 -9.58 17.01
C THR A 278 -0.50 -8.90 18.32
N ASN A 279 0.80 -8.82 18.60
CA ASN A 279 1.36 -8.15 19.77
C ASN A 279 1.12 -6.63 19.68
N GLU A 280 0.72 -6.00 20.79
CA GLU A 280 0.50 -4.56 20.88
C GLU A 280 1.74 -3.74 20.50
N ARG A 281 2.93 -4.27 20.82
CA ARG A 281 4.20 -3.66 20.43
C ARG A 281 4.38 -3.57 18.92
N HIS A 282 3.98 -4.61 18.18
CA HIS A 282 4.05 -4.63 16.72
C HIS A 282 3.01 -3.70 16.09
N LYS A 283 1.84 -3.55 16.72
CA LYS A 283 0.85 -2.54 16.31
C LYS A 283 1.38 -1.12 16.46
N GLN A 284 2.07 -0.83 17.56
CA GLN A 284 2.73 0.47 17.78
C GLN A 284 3.76 0.77 16.69
N TYR A 285 4.58 -0.22 16.29
CA TYR A 285 5.53 -0.04 15.18
C TYR A 285 4.83 0.32 13.87
N LEU A 286 3.81 -0.45 13.48
CA LEU A 286 3.05 -0.19 12.26
C LEU A 286 2.34 1.17 12.30
N HIS A 287 1.76 1.54 13.45
CA HIS A 287 1.12 2.85 13.63
C HIS A 287 2.13 3.99 13.40
N ALA A 288 3.27 3.94 14.08
CA ALA A 288 4.30 4.97 13.96
C ALA A 288 4.87 5.07 12.53
N ILE A 289 5.03 3.93 11.84
CA ILE A 289 5.44 3.93 10.42
C ILE A 289 4.37 4.58 9.54
N CYS A 290 3.09 4.26 9.74
CA CYS A 290 1.99 4.87 9.00
C CYS A 290 1.91 6.40 9.24
N GLU A 291 2.15 6.85 10.46
CA GLU A 291 2.16 8.29 10.77
C GLU A 291 3.36 9.00 10.12
N HIS A 292 4.53 8.37 10.12
CA HIS A 292 5.75 8.95 9.57
C HIS A 292 5.73 9.06 8.04
N VAL A 293 5.26 8.01 7.37
CA VAL A 293 5.33 7.85 5.91
C VAL A 293 4.10 8.44 5.19
N GLY A 294 2.99 8.54 5.90
CA GLY A 294 1.70 8.94 5.38
C GLY A 294 0.71 7.78 5.34
N ARG A 295 -0.52 8.06 4.94
CA ARG A 295 -1.63 7.10 5.08
C ARG A 295 -1.35 5.80 4.32
N MET A 296 -1.14 4.72 5.07
CA MET A 296 -1.04 3.35 4.57
C MET A 296 -2.23 2.52 5.06
N SER A 297 -3.03 2.06 4.12
CA SER A 297 -4.13 1.13 4.37
C SER A 297 -3.68 -0.31 4.26
N ILE A 298 -2.68 -0.60 3.41
CA ILE A 298 -2.10 -1.93 3.23
C ILE A 298 -0.60 -1.84 3.50
N CYS A 299 -0.10 -2.50 4.53
CA CYS A 299 1.33 -2.51 4.82
C CYS A 299 1.71 -3.69 5.70
N SER A 300 2.99 -4.03 5.75
CA SER A 300 3.51 -5.01 6.69
C SER A 300 4.90 -4.68 7.19
N ILE A 301 5.26 -5.29 8.31
CA ILE A 301 6.61 -5.38 8.82
C ILE A 301 7.01 -6.84 8.98
N ASP A 302 8.25 -7.14 8.63
CA ASP A 302 8.83 -8.47 8.82
C ASP A 302 9.89 -8.42 9.91
N ILE A 303 9.72 -9.29 10.92
CA ILE A 303 10.51 -9.30 12.15
C ILE A 303 11.25 -10.63 12.25
N LEU A 304 12.56 -10.58 12.42
CA LEU A 304 13.39 -11.73 12.75
C LEU A 304 13.44 -11.88 14.26
N VAL A 305 13.09 -13.06 14.78
CA VAL A 305 13.24 -13.38 16.20
C VAL A 305 14.41 -14.33 16.36
N SER A 306 15.47 -13.88 17.04
CA SER A 306 16.69 -14.66 17.25
C SER A 306 16.50 -15.74 18.32
N LYS A 307 17.41 -16.72 18.38
CA LYS A 307 17.36 -17.80 19.39
C LYS A 307 17.50 -17.29 20.83
N ASP A 308 18.15 -16.15 21.05
CA ASP A 308 18.23 -15.46 22.34
C ASP A 308 17.00 -14.57 22.62
N GLY A 309 16.01 -14.55 21.73
CA GLY A 309 14.71 -13.89 21.94
C GLY A 309 14.67 -12.40 21.58
N ARG A 310 15.68 -11.86 20.89
CA ARG A 310 15.66 -10.48 20.41
C ARG A 310 14.89 -10.38 19.10
N GLU A 311 14.16 -9.29 18.94
CA GLU A 311 13.40 -8.98 17.74
C GLU A 311 14.12 -7.94 16.90
N TYR A 312 14.22 -8.19 15.60
CA TYR A 312 14.79 -7.24 14.63
C TYR A 312 13.80 -7.03 13.48
N VAL A 313 13.28 -5.82 13.33
CA VAL A 313 12.51 -5.44 12.14
C VAL A 313 13.49 -5.33 10.98
N HIS A 314 13.45 -6.27 10.05
CA HIS A 314 14.40 -6.30 8.93
C HIS A 314 13.81 -5.74 7.64
N ASP A 315 12.47 -5.74 7.54
CA ASP A 315 11.80 -5.28 6.33
C ASP A 315 10.43 -4.66 6.60
N ILE A 316 10.03 -3.77 5.69
CA ILE A 316 8.77 -3.02 5.74
C ILE A 316 8.25 -2.97 4.31
N ASN A 317 6.96 -3.23 4.10
CA ASN A 317 6.40 -3.40 2.77
C ASN A 317 5.08 -2.64 2.61
N ASP A 318 4.93 -1.94 1.49
CA ASP A 318 3.70 -1.29 1.02
C ASP A 318 2.89 -2.18 0.08
N VAL A 319 3.56 -3.12 -0.58
CA VAL A 319 2.99 -4.24 -1.32
C VAL A 319 3.30 -5.52 -0.56
N ILE A 320 2.27 -6.20 -0.07
CA ILE A 320 2.42 -7.33 0.86
C ILE A 320 2.10 -8.65 0.17
N ALA A 321 2.83 -9.71 0.52
CA ALA A 321 2.41 -11.06 0.23
C ALA A 321 1.27 -11.45 1.18
N LEU A 322 0.29 -12.21 0.68
CA LEU A 322 -0.82 -12.71 1.49
C LEU A 322 -0.52 -14.14 1.91
N PHE A 323 -0.81 -14.45 3.18
CA PHE A 323 -0.46 -15.74 3.78
C PHE A 323 -1.65 -16.44 4.42
N GLY A 324 -1.50 -17.74 4.67
CA GLY A 324 -2.47 -18.56 5.38
C GLY A 324 -3.75 -18.84 4.58
N GLU A 325 -4.81 -19.22 5.31
CA GLU A 325 -6.11 -19.55 4.74
C GLU A 325 -6.97 -18.30 4.47
N SER A 326 -6.68 -17.17 5.14
CA SER A 326 -7.45 -15.93 5.03
C SER A 326 -7.10 -15.06 3.81
N GLN A 327 -6.32 -15.56 2.85
CA GLN A 327 -5.89 -14.78 1.69
C GLN A 327 -7.07 -14.27 0.84
N GLU A 328 -8.13 -15.07 0.71
CA GLU A 328 -9.32 -14.65 -0.04
C GLU A 328 -10.05 -13.49 0.67
N ASP A 329 -10.14 -13.54 2.00
CA ASP A 329 -10.73 -12.46 2.80
C ASP A 329 -9.87 -11.20 2.77
N ASP A 330 -8.54 -11.35 2.83
CA ASP A 330 -7.60 -10.25 2.69
C ASP A 330 -7.74 -9.52 1.34
N ARG A 331 -7.96 -10.27 0.24
CA ARG A 331 -8.25 -9.68 -1.08
C ARG A 331 -9.61 -8.99 -1.11
N ARG A 332 -10.64 -9.54 -0.45
CA ARG A 332 -11.94 -8.87 -0.29
C ARG A 332 -11.81 -7.56 0.48
N ASN A 333 -11.04 -7.55 1.57
CA ASN A 333 -10.77 -6.36 2.36
C ASN A 333 -10.01 -5.31 1.54
N ALA A 334 -9.01 -5.73 0.75
CA ALA A 334 -8.34 -4.84 -0.21
C ALA A 334 -9.33 -4.25 -1.23
N ALA A 335 -10.23 -5.06 -1.79
CA ALA A 335 -11.24 -4.59 -2.73
C ALA A 335 -12.22 -3.57 -2.12
N VAL A 336 -12.57 -3.70 -0.84
CA VAL A 336 -13.36 -2.71 -0.09
C VAL A 336 -12.63 -1.37 -0.01
N LEU A 337 -11.33 -1.39 0.29
CA LEU A 337 -10.50 -0.16 0.33
C LEU A 337 -10.43 0.51 -1.05
N LEU A 338 -10.24 -0.27 -2.11
CA LEU A 338 -10.17 0.23 -3.48
C LEU A 338 -11.48 0.85 -3.95
N ARG A 339 -12.61 0.25 -3.54
CA ARG A 339 -13.93 0.84 -3.78
C ARG A 339 -14.10 2.17 -3.08
N ALA A 340 -13.62 2.30 -1.85
CA ALA A 340 -13.68 3.57 -1.11
C ALA A 340 -12.86 4.68 -1.79
N VAL A 341 -11.72 4.34 -2.40
CA VAL A 341 -10.92 5.30 -3.19
C VAL A 341 -11.64 5.78 -4.44
N LEU A 342 -12.46 4.92 -5.07
CA LEU A 342 -13.23 5.25 -6.26
C LEU A 342 -14.58 5.94 -5.97
N ALA A 343 -15.01 5.93 -4.71
CA ALA A 343 -16.28 6.51 -4.32
C ALA A 343 -16.28 8.03 -4.56
N PRO A 344 -17.38 8.60 -5.09
CA PRO A 344 -17.50 10.04 -5.21
C PRO A 344 -17.39 10.70 -3.82
N PRO A 345 -16.77 11.89 -3.72
CA PRO A 345 -16.70 12.59 -2.45
C PRO A 345 -18.11 12.82 -1.88
N PRO A 346 -18.28 12.74 -0.55
CA PRO A 346 -19.58 12.94 0.07
C PRO A 346 -20.13 14.31 -0.35
N ARG A 347 -21.34 14.32 -0.92
CA ARG A 347 -22.03 15.56 -1.28
C ARG A 347 -22.28 16.34 0.02
N LEU A 348 -21.59 17.46 0.20
CA LEU A 348 -21.94 18.42 1.25
C LEU A 348 -23.41 18.84 1.03
N PRO A 349 -24.24 18.93 2.08
CA PRO A 349 -25.62 19.34 1.92
C PRO A 349 -25.65 20.73 1.25
N SER A 350 -26.29 20.80 0.09
CA SER A 350 -26.50 22.03 -0.66
C SER A 350 -27.12 23.06 0.28
N ARG A 351 -26.43 24.17 0.53
CA ARG A 351 -27.00 25.30 1.26
C ARG A 351 -28.29 25.71 0.55
N PRO A 352 -29.45 25.81 1.23
CA PRO A 352 -30.70 26.15 0.58
C PRO A 352 -30.52 27.50 -0.12
N SER A 353 -30.67 27.51 -1.44
CA SER A 353 -30.67 28.73 -2.24
C SER A 353 -31.88 29.55 -1.82
N ILE A 354 -31.64 30.73 -1.25
CA ILE A 354 -32.68 31.73 -1.04
C ILE A 354 -33.29 32.03 -2.41
N ASP A 355 -34.56 31.67 -2.55
CA ASP A 355 -35.38 31.93 -3.71
C ASP A 355 -35.48 33.45 -3.89
N ARG A 356 -34.70 34.01 -4.82
CA ARG A 356 -34.89 35.39 -5.24
C ARG A 356 -36.10 35.40 -6.16
N SER A 357 -37.22 35.79 -5.57
CA SER A 357 -38.47 36.12 -6.22
C SER A 357 -38.21 36.94 -7.50
N ARG A 358 -38.69 36.42 -8.63
CA ARG A 358 -38.74 37.12 -9.91
C ARG A 358 -39.57 38.40 -9.76
N GLU A 359 -38.93 39.56 -9.81
CA GLU A 359 -39.61 40.80 -10.15
C GLU A 359 -39.50 41.06 -11.66
N SER A 360 -40.66 41.11 -12.28
CA SER A 360 -40.91 41.47 -13.67
C SER A 360 -40.39 42.88 -13.98
N ARG A 361 -39.47 43.00 -14.95
CA ARG A 361 -39.15 44.29 -15.58
C ARG A 361 -39.69 44.33 -17.00
N VAL A 362 -40.58 45.31 -17.16
CA VAL A 362 -41.23 45.77 -18.39
C VAL A 362 -40.20 46.26 -19.40
N GLU A 363 -40.42 45.91 -20.67
CA GLU A 363 -39.64 46.36 -21.83
C GLU A 363 -39.87 47.85 -22.13
N HIS A 364 -38.79 48.59 -22.37
CA HIS A 364 -38.83 49.81 -23.19
C HIS A 364 -37.59 49.91 -24.07
N HIS A 365 -37.85 50.01 -25.39
CA HIS A 365 -36.90 50.32 -26.45
C HIS A 365 -36.49 51.81 -26.44
N ALA A 366 -35.20 52.11 -26.65
CA ALA A 366 -34.73 53.30 -27.39
C ALA A 366 -33.22 53.22 -27.78
N ILE A 367 -32.99 52.85 -29.04
CA ILE A 367 -32.06 53.32 -30.11
C ILE A 367 -30.88 54.32 -29.80
N ARG A 368 -29.67 53.92 -30.30
CA ARG A 368 -28.47 54.64 -30.86
C ARG A 368 -27.42 55.41 -30.00
N THR A 369 -26.22 54.77 -29.85
CA THR A 369 -24.82 55.08 -30.31
C THR A 369 -24.27 56.53 -30.39
N PRO A 370 -22.92 56.77 -30.48
CA PRO A 370 -21.72 55.99 -30.04
C PRO A 370 -20.58 56.88 -29.43
N SER A 371 -19.34 56.34 -29.35
CA SER A 371 -17.99 56.97 -29.18
C SER A 371 -17.46 57.08 -27.74
N VAL A 372 -16.17 56.92 -27.40
CA VAL A 372 -14.91 56.56 -28.10
C VAL A 372 -13.90 56.14 -26.99
N ASP A 373 -12.87 55.39 -27.39
CA ASP A 373 -11.63 55.02 -26.71
C ASP A 373 -11.06 55.99 -25.65
N ARG A 374 -10.48 55.46 -24.56
CA ARG A 374 -9.00 55.32 -24.41
C ARG A 374 -8.54 54.79 -23.04
N LYS A 375 -7.50 53.97 -23.17
CA LYS A 375 -6.55 53.26 -22.28
C LYS A 375 -5.99 53.92 -20.98
N PRO A 376 -5.24 53.13 -20.17
CA PRO A 376 -4.98 53.32 -18.73
C PRO A 376 -3.60 53.90 -18.41
N THR A 377 -3.37 54.23 -17.13
CA THR A 377 -2.08 54.42 -16.41
C THR A 377 -2.45 55.02 -15.04
N GLU A 378 -1.78 54.87 -13.89
CA GLU A 378 -0.68 54.04 -13.37
C GLU A 378 -0.59 54.41 -11.87
N ASN A 379 -0.15 53.48 -11.03
CA ASN A 379 0.61 53.63 -9.76
C ASN A 379 0.11 54.55 -8.63
N PHE A 380 0.06 54.01 -7.40
CA PHE A 380 0.84 54.45 -6.22
C PHE A 380 0.52 53.58 -4.98
N GLU A 381 1.50 52.79 -4.53
CA GLU A 381 1.68 52.32 -3.15
C GLU A 381 2.72 53.24 -2.45
N PRO A 382 3.07 53.08 -1.16
CA PRO A 382 2.29 52.80 0.06
C PRO A 382 2.73 53.73 1.21
N LYS A 383 2.00 53.81 2.35
CA LYS A 383 2.60 54.27 3.63
C LYS A 383 2.01 53.57 4.86
N GLU A 384 2.92 52.89 5.58
CA GLU A 384 2.81 52.48 6.99
C GLU A 384 2.79 53.69 7.94
N ILE A 385 2.11 53.56 9.09
CA ILE A 385 2.53 54.17 10.37
C ILE A 385 2.25 53.18 11.52
N LYS A 386 3.28 52.85 12.30
CA LYS A 386 3.25 52.18 13.62
C LYS A 386 3.33 53.21 14.75
N SER A 387 2.67 52.94 15.89
CA SER A 387 3.29 52.71 17.25
C SER A 387 2.40 53.14 18.45
N GLN A 388 1.93 52.13 19.22
CA GLN A 388 2.02 51.85 20.69
C GLN A 388 2.12 52.98 21.77
N PRO A 389 2.08 52.69 23.11
CA PRO A 389 1.47 51.61 23.94
C PRO A 389 0.89 52.08 25.33
N THR A 390 0.25 51.17 26.12
CA THR A 390 0.25 51.01 27.63
C THR A 390 -0.89 50.03 28.04
N VAL A 391 -0.73 48.84 28.66
CA VAL A 391 -0.23 48.37 29.99
C VAL A 391 -1.28 48.40 31.14
N THR A 392 -1.82 47.19 31.45
CA THR A 392 -2.16 46.55 32.76
C THR A 392 -3.35 47.00 33.64
N SER A 393 -4.33 46.10 33.92
CA SER A 393 -4.54 45.42 35.23
C SER A 393 -5.91 44.69 35.39
N GLN A 394 -5.81 43.41 35.79
CA GLN A 394 -6.58 42.57 36.75
C GLN A 394 -8.13 42.56 36.90
N SER A 395 -8.63 41.30 36.82
CA SER A 395 -9.54 40.55 37.74
C SER A 395 -11.08 40.73 37.71
N SER A 396 -11.79 39.61 37.40
CA SER A 396 -12.61 38.78 38.33
C SER A 396 -14.03 38.36 37.85
N PHE A 397 -14.38 37.11 38.22
CA PHE A 397 -15.69 36.37 38.19
C PHE A 397 -16.24 35.91 36.81
N ALA A 398 -16.41 34.62 36.45
CA ALA A 398 -16.94 33.37 37.08
C ALA A 398 -18.38 33.06 36.61
N ASP A 399 -18.55 31.95 35.87
CA ASP A 399 -19.52 30.86 36.06
C ASP A 399 -19.83 30.16 34.72
N ASP A 400 -19.33 28.95 34.48
CA ASP A 400 -19.81 27.62 34.94
C ASP A 400 -21.07 27.13 34.20
N THR A 401 -20.86 26.33 33.15
CA THR A 401 -21.94 25.56 32.50
C THR A 401 -21.47 24.18 32.04
N MET A 402 -20.51 23.58 32.77
CA MET A 402 -19.97 22.24 32.50
C MET A 402 -20.39 21.18 33.55
N GLY A 403 -21.35 21.51 34.43
CA GLY A 403 -21.76 20.68 35.57
C GLY A 403 -22.99 19.79 35.36
N GLN A 404 -23.67 19.82 34.20
CA GLN A 404 -25.01 19.21 34.06
C GLN A 404 -25.13 17.99 33.13
N LEU A 405 -24.04 17.47 32.54
CA LEU A 405 -24.11 16.27 31.68
C LEU A 405 -23.44 15.01 32.24
N LYS A 406 -23.13 14.96 33.54
CA LYS A 406 -22.60 13.74 34.22
C LYS A 406 -23.60 13.01 35.12
N ARG A 407 -24.91 13.07 34.87
CA ARG A 407 -25.92 12.48 35.77
C ARG A 407 -26.97 11.53 35.17
N THR A 408 -26.75 10.91 34.00
CA THR A 408 -27.84 10.11 33.36
C THR A 408 -27.51 8.66 32.97
N PHE A 409 -26.35 8.08 33.28
CA PHE A 409 -26.13 6.65 32.93
C PHE A 409 -25.44 5.77 34.00
N ALA A 410 -25.43 6.20 35.26
CA ALA A 410 -25.09 5.34 36.41
C ALA A 410 -26.36 4.90 37.16
N GLY A 411 -27.18 4.07 36.52
CA GLY A 411 -28.48 3.64 37.06
C GLY A 411 -28.98 2.31 36.53
N ILE A 412 -28.09 1.43 36.05
CA ILE A 412 -28.46 0.07 35.64
C ILE A 412 -27.34 -0.85 36.13
N PHE A 413 -27.69 -1.79 37.00
CA PHE A 413 -26.84 -2.80 37.68
C PHE A 413 -26.21 -2.39 39.02
N GLY A 414 -27.06 -2.33 40.04
CA GLY A 414 -26.71 -2.60 41.44
C GLY A 414 -27.72 -3.60 42.03
N ASP A 415 -27.18 -4.69 42.59
CA ASP A 415 -27.74 -5.68 43.53
C ASP A 415 -28.94 -6.58 43.17
N VAL A 416 -28.63 -7.86 42.94
CA VAL A 416 -29.21 -9.08 43.56
C VAL A 416 -28.07 -10.12 43.53
N GLY A 417 -27.48 -10.55 44.65
CA GLY A 417 -28.01 -11.53 45.59
C GLY A 417 -27.30 -12.86 45.41
#